data_AF-A0A645GR71-F1
#
_entry.id   AF-A0A645GR71-F1
#
_cell.length_a   1.000
_cell.length_b   1.000
_cell.length_c   1.000
_cell.angle_alpha   90.00
_cell.angle_beta   90.00
_cell.angle_gamma   90.00
#
_symmetry.space_group_name_H-M   'P 1'
#
loop_
_entity.id
_entity.type
_entity.pdbx_description
1 polymer ?
#
loop_
_entity_poly.entity_id
_entity_poly.type
_entity_poly.pdbx_seq_one_letter_code
_entity_poly.pdbx_strand_id
1 'polypeptide(L)'
;MYLINTIVGPLMPIVFIIIGIFRGSDEIKIYLSLMDSQQVLLPILLASMMFTSSLCMITSSSISLEGKNLGTLKSYPLSVPEIFLAKILLQVVISVLGSAAAIVLGVIFYDLSWTYALVLLVSAIIFAVFGACFGLIINLLFPRLEWDSETIVVKQSMAVLITTFGGLAIGGLQILAYIMVIKYLSLPVFIILDLILNMILIYGMWLYLSTAGVKKFREL
;
A
#
# COMPACT_ATOMS: atom_id res chain seq x y z
N MET A 1 -9.03 16.99 -6.35
CA MET A 1 -9.13 15.73 -7.13
C MET A 1 -8.17 14.65 -6.63
N TYR A 2 -7.00 15.03 -6.12
CA TYR A 2 -5.94 14.16 -5.61
C TYR A 2 -6.41 13.06 -4.64
N LEU A 3 -7.02 13.43 -3.52
CA LEU A 3 -7.40 12.46 -2.47
C LEU A 3 -8.42 11.42 -2.97
N ILE A 4 -9.37 11.86 -3.81
CA ILE A 4 -10.46 11.02 -4.33
C ILE A 4 -9.92 9.92 -5.25
N ASN A 5 -8.91 10.23 -6.08
CA ASN A 5 -8.33 9.22 -6.96
C ASN A 5 -7.54 8.15 -6.19
N THR A 6 -6.95 8.53 -5.06
CA THR A 6 -6.09 7.63 -4.30
C THR A 6 -6.86 6.85 -3.22
N ILE A 7 -7.97 7.39 -2.71
CA ILE A 7 -8.89 6.70 -1.78
C ILE A 7 -9.63 5.52 -2.43
N VAL A 8 -9.68 5.45 -3.77
CA VAL A 8 -10.30 4.31 -4.46
C VAL A 8 -9.65 2.99 -4.02
N GLY A 9 -8.32 2.93 -3.95
CA GLY A 9 -7.60 1.71 -3.55
C GLY A 9 -8.07 1.15 -2.19
N PRO A 10 -8.04 1.92 -1.09
CA PRO A 10 -8.46 1.43 0.22
C PRO A 10 -9.97 1.20 0.37
N LEU A 11 -10.80 1.80 -0.50
CA LEU A 11 -12.25 1.54 -0.54
C LEU A 11 -12.62 0.27 -1.30
N MET A 12 -11.85 -0.13 -2.31
CA MET A 12 -12.13 -1.33 -3.12
C MET A 12 -12.37 -2.61 -2.30
N PRO A 13 -11.55 -2.98 -1.29
CA PRO A 13 -11.80 -4.20 -0.53
C PRO A 13 -13.12 -4.13 0.27
N ILE A 14 -13.52 -2.95 0.73
CA ILE A 14 -14.81 -2.73 1.40
C ILE A 14 -15.95 -2.97 0.41
N VAL A 15 -15.85 -2.40 -0.79
CA VAL A 15 -16.86 -2.56 -1.85
C VAL A 15 -17.01 -4.04 -2.24
N PHE A 16 -15.91 -4.78 -2.39
CA PHE A 16 -15.96 -6.21 -2.72
C PHE A 16 -16.67 -7.04 -1.66
N ILE A 17 -16.42 -6.76 -0.38
CA ILE A 17 -17.11 -7.40 0.73
C ILE A 17 -18.61 -7.10 0.69
N ILE A 18 -18.99 -5.83 0.50
CA ILE A 18 -20.40 -5.42 0.44
C ILE A 18 -21.12 -6.10 -0.73
N ILE A 19 -20.51 -6.16 -1.91
CA ILE A 19 -21.08 -6.87 -3.07
C ILE A 19 -21.32 -8.35 -2.75
N GLY A 20 -20.38 -9.00 -2.06
CA GLY A 20 -20.55 -10.38 -1.64
C GLY A 20 -21.71 -10.56 -0.65
N ILE A 21 -21.94 -9.60 0.26
CA ILE A 21 -23.06 -9.65 1.20
C ILE A 21 -24.38 -9.67 0.43
N PHE A 22 -24.53 -8.80 -0.57
CA PHE A 22 -25.72 -8.75 -1.42
C PHE A 22 -25.91 -9.98 -2.32
N ARG A 23 -24.84 -10.73 -2.61
CA ARG A 23 -24.90 -11.97 -3.41
C ARG A 23 -25.23 -13.22 -2.59
N GLY A 24 -25.28 -13.12 -1.26
CA GLY A 24 -25.53 -14.23 -0.35
C GLY A 24 -24.26 -14.66 0.37
N SER A 25 -24.15 -14.28 1.65
CA SER A 25 -23.00 -14.60 2.49
C SER A 25 -22.79 -16.11 2.66
N ASP A 26 -23.86 -16.90 2.69
CA ASP A 26 -23.79 -18.33 3.01
C ASP A 26 -23.12 -19.15 1.92
N GLU A 27 -23.42 -18.87 0.64
CA GLU A 27 -22.75 -19.51 -0.49
C GLU A 27 -21.25 -19.17 -0.49
N ILE A 28 -20.91 -17.91 -0.26
CA ILE A 28 -19.52 -17.45 -0.20
C ILE A 28 -18.78 -18.10 0.97
N LYS A 29 -19.41 -18.21 2.15
CA LYS A 29 -18.82 -18.92 3.30
C LYS A 29 -18.48 -20.37 2.99
N ILE A 30 -19.34 -21.07 2.25
CA ILE A 30 -19.05 -22.45 1.80
C ILE A 30 -17.80 -22.45 0.92
N TYR A 31 -17.71 -21.57 -0.08
CA TYR A 31 -16.52 -21.47 -0.94
C TYR A 31 -15.25 -21.12 -0.15
N LEU A 32 -15.33 -20.19 0.79
CA LEU A 32 -14.20 -19.81 1.65
C LEU A 32 -13.72 -20.97 2.51
N SER A 33 -14.63 -21.76 3.10
CA SER A 33 -14.26 -22.92 3.92
C SER A 33 -13.54 -24.00 3.12
N LEU A 34 -13.95 -24.22 1.86
CA LEU A 34 -13.29 -25.15 0.94
C LEU A 34 -11.87 -24.66 0.57
N MET A 35 -11.68 -23.36 0.32
CA MET A 35 -10.36 -22.79 0.02
C MET A 35 -9.42 -22.82 1.23
N ASP A 36 -9.95 -22.65 2.44
CA ASP A 36 -9.14 -22.67 3.66
C ASP A 36 -8.52 -24.04 3.93
N SER A 37 -9.28 -25.11 3.65
CA SER A 37 -8.77 -26.49 3.73
C SER A 37 -7.56 -26.77 2.82
N GLN A 38 -7.38 -25.95 1.78
CA GLN A 38 -6.27 -26.04 0.83
C GLN A 38 -5.12 -25.07 1.14
N GLN A 39 -5.21 -24.30 2.24
CA GLN A 39 -4.25 -23.25 2.63
C GLN A 39 -4.10 -22.11 1.59
N VAL A 40 -5.11 -21.90 0.74
CA VAL A 40 -5.04 -20.90 -0.36
C VAL A 40 -5.73 -19.58 -0.01
N LEU A 41 -6.65 -19.60 0.95
CA LEU A 41 -7.48 -18.44 1.29
C LEU A 41 -6.66 -17.22 1.75
N LEU A 42 -5.85 -17.37 2.80
CA LEU A 42 -5.07 -16.27 3.36
C LEU A 42 -4.07 -15.64 2.35
N PRO A 43 -3.33 -16.42 1.53
CA PRO A 43 -2.54 -15.88 0.42
C PRO A 43 -3.34 -15.02 -0.56
N ILE A 44 -4.54 -15.46 -0.94
CA ILE A 44 -5.42 -14.70 -1.84
C ILE A 44 -5.85 -13.39 -1.20
N LEU A 45 -6.22 -13.41 0.09
CA LEU A 45 -6.60 -12.21 0.81
C LEU A 45 -5.44 -11.21 0.90
N LEU A 46 -4.23 -11.68 1.24
CA LEU A 46 -3.02 -10.85 1.26
C LEU A 46 -2.73 -10.27 -0.13
N ALA A 47 -2.74 -11.08 -1.17
CA ALA A 47 -2.56 -10.67 -2.56
C ALA A 47 -3.57 -9.57 -2.96
N SER A 48 -4.84 -9.75 -2.60
CA SER A 48 -5.88 -8.77 -2.89
C SER A 48 -5.64 -7.44 -2.19
N MET A 49 -5.21 -7.46 -0.92
CA MET A 49 -4.88 -6.26 -0.15
C MET A 49 -3.66 -5.54 -0.73
N MET A 50 -2.64 -6.28 -1.14
CA MET A 50 -1.45 -5.72 -1.80
C MET A 50 -1.80 -5.07 -3.13
N PHE A 51 -2.65 -5.72 -3.92
CA PHE A 51 -3.16 -5.19 -5.18
C PHE A 51 -3.90 -3.86 -4.95
N THR A 52 -4.86 -3.84 -4.04
CA THR A 52 -5.63 -2.63 -3.74
C THR A 52 -4.78 -1.51 -3.13
N SER A 53 -3.77 -1.87 -2.34
CA SER A 53 -2.80 -0.92 -1.78
C SER A 53 -1.87 -0.34 -2.86
N SER A 54 -1.53 -1.11 -3.89
CA SER A 54 -0.72 -0.63 -5.02
C SER A 54 -1.45 0.39 -5.89
N LEU A 55 -2.79 0.36 -5.86
CA LEU A 55 -3.64 1.40 -6.46
C LEU A 55 -3.74 2.65 -5.57
N CYS A 56 -3.28 2.58 -4.32
CA CYS A 56 -3.29 3.65 -3.32
C CYS A 56 -1.87 4.15 -3.02
N MET A 57 -1.26 4.88 -3.95
CA MET A 57 0.09 5.43 -3.75
C MET A 57 0.02 6.95 -3.59
N ILE A 58 -0.38 7.43 -2.41
CA ILE A 58 -0.55 8.87 -2.12
C ILE A 58 0.79 9.61 -2.26
N THR A 59 1.87 9.04 -1.73
CA THR A 59 3.18 9.69 -1.75
C THR A 59 3.82 9.78 -3.13
N SER A 60 3.34 9.02 -4.12
CA SER A 60 3.86 9.02 -5.50
C SER A 60 3.73 10.35 -6.23
N SER A 61 2.88 11.25 -5.74
CA SER A 61 2.66 12.59 -6.28
C SER A 61 2.71 13.69 -5.21
N SER A 62 2.95 13.34 -3.94
CA SER A 62 2.76 14.26 -2.82
C SER A 62 3.78 15.39 -2.73
N ILE A 63 4.99 15.24 -3.30
CA ILE A 63 5.99 16.31 -3.41
C ILE A 63 5.71 17.13 -4.67
N SER A 64 5.36 16.48 -5.77
CA SER A 64 5.03 17.14 -7.03
C SER A 64 3.82 18.07 -6.92
N LEU A 65 2.84 17.70 -6.11
CA LEU A 65 1.66 18.53 -5.83
C LEU A 65 1.95 19.80 -5.05
N GLU A 66 3.09 19.89 -4.36
CA GLU A 66 3.49 21.16 -3.73
C GLU A 66 3.78 22.22 -4.80
N GLY A 67 4.35 21.80 -5.95
CA GLY A 67 4.61 22.66 -7.11
C GLY A 67 5.24 24.00 -6.71
N LYS A 68 4.53 25.10 -7.00
CA LYS A 68 4.96 26.48 -6.67
C LYS A 68 5.10 26.74 -5.17
N ASN A 69 4.37 26.02 -4.33
CA ASN A 69 4.40 26.16 -2.87
C ASN A 69 5.57 25.42 -2.23
N LEU A 70 6.35 24.62 -2.99
CA LEU A 70 7.49 23.88 -2.46
C LEU A 70 8.51 24.79 -1.76
N GLY A 71 8.75 25.98 -2.30
CA GLY A 71 9.62 26.99 -1.68
C GLY A 71 9.11 27.45 -0.31
N THR A 72 7.79 27.66 -0.18
CA THR A 72 7.15 27.98 1.11
C THR A 72 7.27 26.80 2.07
N LEU A 73 7.06 25.56 1.60
CA LEU A 73 7.20 24.37 2.43
C LEU A 73 8.62 24.26 3.03
N LYS A 74 9.65 24.61 2.25
CA LYS A 74 11.05 24.63 2.71
C LYS A 74 11.38 25.74 3.70
N SER A 75 10.57 26.80 3.75
CA SER A 75 10.78 27.92 4.67
C SER A 75 10.29 27.65 6.09
N TYR A 76 9.43 26.64 6.28
CA TYR A 76 9.00 26.23 7.61
C TYR A 76 10.17 25.68 8.43
N PRO A 77 10.16 25.84 9.77
CA PRO A 77 11.19 25.32 10.66
C PRO A 77 11.04 23.81 10.89
N LEU A 78 10.84 23.04 9.81
CA LEU A 78 10.70 21.59 9.81
C LEU A 78 11.92 20.98 9.14
N SER A 79 12.40 19.87 9.71
CA SER A 79 13.41 19.06 9.05
C SER A 79 12.78 18.29 7.88
N VAL A 80 13.57 18.02 6.84
CA VAL A 80 13.10 17.28 5.65
C VAL A 80 12.59 15.87 6.01
N PRO A 81 13.23 15.10 6.91
CA PRO A 81 12.68 13.82 7.37
C PRO A 81 11.31 13.93 8.06
N GLU A 82 11.02 15.03 8.77
CA GLU A 82 9.69 15.25 9.37
C GLU A 82 8.63 15.49 8.28
N ILE A 83 8.97 16.23 7.22
CA ILE A 83 8.10 16.41 6.05
C ILE A 83 7.80 15.06 5.39
N PHE A 84 8.83 14.22 5.21
CA PHE A 84 8.68 12.88 4.65
C PHE A 84 7.82 11.98 5.53
N LEU A 85 8.07 12.00 6.85
CA LEU A 85 7.31 11.21 7.82
C LEU A 85 5.82 11.62 7.82
N ALA A 86 5.51 12.92 7.78
CA ALA A 86 4.13 13.39 7.72
C ALA A 86 3.41 12.88 6.46
N LYS A 87 4.09 12.88 5.30
CA LYS A 87 3.53 12.35 4.04
C LYS A 87 3.36 10.83 4.06
N ILE A 88 4.29 10.10 4.69
CA ILE A 88 4.19 8.64 4.87
C ILE A 88 3.01 8.30 5.79
N LEU A 89 2.91 8.97 6.94
CA LEU A 89 1.85 8.75 7.92
C LEU A 89 0.46 8.99 7.32
N LEU A 90 0.30 10.03 6.49
CA LEU A 90 -0.97 10.27 5.79
C LEU A 90 -1.40 9.07 4.95
N GLN A 91 -0.48 8.47 4.18
CA GLN A 91 -0.78 7.28 3.38
C GLN A 91 -1.10 6.07 4.24
N VAL A 92 -0.34 5.86 5.31
CA VAL A 92 -0.55 4.75 6.25
C VAL A 92 -1.92 4.85 6.89
N VAL A 93 -2.30 6.01 7.44
CA VAL A 93 -3.60 6.22 8.07
C VAL A 93 -4.74 5.91 7.09
N ILE A 94 -4.70 6.47 5.88
CA ILE A 94 -5.77 6.27 4.90
C ILE A 94 -5.87 4.80 4.47
N SER A 95 -4.73 4.15 4.21
CA SER A 95 -4.70 2.77 3.73
C SER A 95 -5.10 1.77 4.81
N VAL A 96 -4.65 1.99 6.05
CA VAL A 96 -4.97 1.14 7.21
C VAL A 96 -6.44 1.30 7.61
N LEU A 97 -7.01 2.51 7.59
CA LEU A 97 -8.44 2.69 7.88
C LEU A 97 -9.31 1.92 6.89
N GLY A 98 -9.01 1.98 5.58
CA GLY A 98 -9.74 1.22 4.56
C GLY A 98 -9.59 -0.29 4.75
N SER A 99 -8.37 -0.75 4.98
CA SER A 99 -8.07 -2.17 5.17
C SER A 99 -8.69 -2.72 6.46
N ALA A 100 -8.62 -1.97 7.56
CA ALA A 100 -9.21 -2.35 8.84
C ALA A 100 -10.73 -2.43 8.75
N ALA A 101 -11.39 -1.49 8.08
CA ALA A 101 -12.83 -1.55 7.83
C ALA A 101 -13.20 -2.81 7.03
N ALA A 102 -12.45 -3.13 5.98
CA ALA A 102 -12.65 -4.36 5.22
C ALA A 102 -12.44 -5.62 6.08
N ILE A 103 -11.38 -5.67 6.89
CA ILE A 103 -11.11 -6.80 7.78
C ILE A 103 -12.25 -7.01 8.79
N VAL A 104 -12.74 -5.93 9.41
CA VAL A 104 -13.86 -5.98 10.36
C VAL A 104 -15.12 -6.55 9.69
N LEU A 105 -15.44 -6.09 8.48
CA LEU A 105 -16.57 -6.64 7.74
C LEU A 105 -16.36 -8.12 7.38
N GLY A 106 -15.12 -8.52 7.07
CA GLY A 106 -14.74 -9.92 6.84
C GLY A 106 -15.01 -10.80 8.06
N VAL A 107 -14.65 -10.34 9.26
CA VAL A 107 -14.90 -11.05 10.52
C VAL A 107 -16.40 -11.18 10.81
N ILE A 108 -17.16 -10.10 10.61
CA ILE A 108 -18.60 -10.08 10.95
C ILE A 108 -19.44 -10.91 9.97
N PHE A 109 -19.18 -10.78 8.67
CA PHE A 109 -20.07 -11.32 7.64
C PHE A 109 -19.59 -12.63 7.01
N TYR A 110 -18.31 -12.99 7.14
CA TYR A 110 -17.71 -14.16 6.49
C TYR A 110 -16.96 -15.09 7.44
N ASP A 111 -17.16 -14.94 8.75
CA ASP A 111 -16.55 -15.77 9.80
C ASP A 111 -15.01 -15.85 9.71
N LEU A 112 -14.38 -14.77 9.26
CA LEU A 112 -12.92 -14.69 9.17
C LEU A 112 -12.31 -14.82 10.57
N SER A 113 -11.39 -15.78 10.73
CA SER A 113 -10.69 -15.99 12.00
C SER A 113 -9.97 -14.74 12.49
N TRP A 114 -10.02 -14.49 13.80
CA TRP A 114 -9.26 -13.42 14.46
C TRP A 114 -7.76 -13.50 14.21
N THR A 115 -7.20 -14.70 14.05
CA THR A 115 -5.78 -14.89 13.73
C THR A 115 -5.47 -14.36 12.34
N TYR A 116 -6.31 -14.64 11.35
CA TYR A 116 -6.17 -14.12 9.99
C TYR A 116 -6.41 -12.62 9.93
N ALA A 117 -7.40 -12.11 10.66
CA ALA A 117 -7.64 -10.67 10.78
C ALA A 117 -6.40 -9.93 11.30
N LEU A 118 -5.73 -10.47 12.34
CA LEU A 118 -4.50 -9.86 12.88
C LEU A 118 -3.35 -9.90 11.86
N VAL A 119 -3.13 -11.03 11.20
CA VAL A 119 -2.09 -11.17 10.17
C VAL A 119 -2.32 -10.21 9.01
N LEU A 120 -3.57 -10.08 8.54
CA LEU A 120 -3.95 -9.14 7.48
C LEU A 120 -3.74 -7.69 7.91
N LEU A 121 -4.08 -7.34 9.15
CA LEU A 121 -3.89 -5.98 9.67
C LEU A 121 -2.41 -5.59 9.75
N VAL A 122 -1.57 -6.47 10.30
CA VAL A 122 -0.11 -6.24 10.38
C VAL A 122 0.48 -6.11 8.98
N SER A 123 0.09 -6.98 8.06
CA SER A 123 0.54 -6.95 6.67
C SER A 123 0.11 -5.65 5.98
N ALA A 124 -1.13 -5.21 6.17
CA ALA A 124 -1.65 -3.96 5.60
C ALA A 124 -0.86 -2.74 6.08
N ILE A 125 -0.48 -2.68 7.36
CA ILE A 125 0.37 -1.60 7.90
C ILE A 125 1.74 -1.61 7.22
N ILE A 126 2.40 -2.77 7.17
CA ILE A 126 3.74 -2.90 6.58
C ILE A 126 3.71 -2.54 5.10
N PHE A 127 2.74 -3.03 4.32
CA PHE A 127 2.61 -2.68 2.92
C PHE A 127 2.26 -1.22 2.68
N ALA A 128 1.46 -0.61 3.57
CA ALA A 128 1.16 0.82 3.48
C ALA A 128 2.42 1.67 3.70
N VAL A 129 3.26 1.32 4.69
CA VAL A 129 4.55 1.99 4.92
C VAL A 129 5.50 1.77 3.74
N PHE A 130 5.60 0.53 3.25
CA PHE A 130 6.41 0.20 2.08
C PHE A 130 6.01 1.03 0.86
N GLY A 131 4.71 1.01 0.51
CA GLY A 131 4.17 1.76 -0.62
C GLY A 131 4.38 3.27 -0.45
N ALA A 132 4.24 3.78 0.77
CA ALA A 132 4.48 5.19 1.06
C ALA A 132 5.94 5.60 0.87
N CYS A 133 6.89 4.79 1.37
CA CYS A 133 8.32 5.03 1.18
C CYS A 133 8.71 4.92 -0.31
N PHE A 134 8.28 3.85 -0.98
CA PHE A 134 8.56 3.63 -2.40
C PHE A 134 7.99 4.76 -3.26
N GLY A 135 6.72 5.12 -3.01
CA GLY A 135 6.04 6.24 -3.66
C GLY A 135 6.82 7.55 -3.53
N LEU A 136 7.26 7.85 -2.31
CA LEU A 136 7.99 9.09 -2.02
C LEU A 136 9.36 9.13 -2.70
N ILE A 137 10.10 8.03 -2.68
CA ILE A 137 11.41 7.91 -3.34
C ILE A 137 11.26 8.17 -4.84
N ILE A 138 10.33 7.48 -5.49
CA ILE A 138 10.12 7.64 -6.92
C ILE A 138 9.64 9.07 -7.23
N ASN A 139 8.83 9.69 -6.37
CA ASN A 139 8.39 11.06 -6.58
C ASN A 139 9.54 12.09 -6.45
N LEU A 140 10.53 11.83 -5.60
CA LEU A 140 11.76 12.63 -5.52
C LEU A 140 12.69 12.42 -6.73
N LEU A 141 12.69 11.22 -7.32
CA LEU A 141 13.50 10.91 -8.50
C LEU A 141 12.90 11.47 -9.79
N PHE A 142 11.57 11.45 -9.91
CA PHE A 142 10.83 11.93 -11.09
C PHE A 142 9.78 12.99 -10.69
N PRO A 143 10.20 14.13 -10.13
CA PRO A 143 9.29 15.16 -9.68
C PRO A 143 8.66 15.88 -10.88
N ARG A 144 7.37 16.20 -10.75
CA ARG A 144 6.62 17.02 -11.71
C ARG A 144 6.06 18.25 -11.01
N LEU A 145 6.92 19.26 -10.82
CA LEU A 145 6.60 20.48 -10.06
C LEU A 145 5.90 21.56 -10.92
N GLU A 146 6.12 21.53 -12.23
CA GLU A 146 5.41 22.38 -13.18
C GLU A 146 4.22 21.62 -13.77
N TRP A 147 3.02 22.12 -13.51
CA TRP A 147 1.78 21.52 -13.97
C TRP A 147 0.67 22.57 -14.06
N ASP A 148 -0.15 22.44 -15.12
CA ASP A 148 -1.32 23.30 -15.34
C ASP A 148 -2.59 22.74 -14.66
N SER A 149 -2.57 21.45 -14.31
CA SER A 149 -3.66 20.77 -13.61
C SER A 149 -3.13 19.68 -12.68
N GLU A 150 -3.69 19.61 -11.46
CA GLU A 150 -3.41 18.53 -10.50
C GLU A 150 -3.58 17.14 -11.11
N THR A 151 -4.54 16.98 -12.02
CA THR A 151 -4.85 15.69 -12.65
C THR A 151 -3.64 15.11 -13.38
N ILE A 152 -2.82 15.96 -14.00
CA ILE A 152 -1.62 15.55 -14.72
C ILE A 152 -0.60 14.95 -13.74
N VAL A 153 -0.44 15.56 -12.56
CA VAL A 153 0.49 15.09 -11.54
C VAL A 153 0.02 13.77 -10.94
N VAL A 154 -1.29 13.64 -10.69
CA VAL A 154 -1.87 12.51 -9.94
C VAL A 154 -2.17 11.30 -10.82
N LYS A 155 -2.41 11.47 -12.13
CA LYS A 155 -2.79 10.36 -13.03
C LYS A 155 -1.78 10.08 -14.14
N GLN A 156 -0.94 11.06 -14.50
CA GLN A 156 -0.12 10.99 -15.71
C GLN A 156 1.35 11.31 -15.44
N SER A 157 1.77 11.40 -14.17
CA SER A 157 3.19 11.57 -13.85
C SER A 157 3.91 10.23 -13.95
N MET A 158 5.17 10.30 -14.37
CA MET A 158 6.05 9.13 -14.42
C MET A 158 6.16 8.48 -13.04
N ALA A 159 6.19 9.29 -11.98
CA ALA A 159 6.25 8.78 -10.61
C ALA A 159 5.03 7.93 -10.24
N VAL A 160 3.81 8.38 -10.57
CA VAL A 160 2.59 7.59 -10.34
C VAL A 160 2.62 6.29 -11.14
N LEU A 161 3.00 6.34 -12.42
CA LEU A 161 3.05 5.14 -13.26
C LEU A 161 4.05 4.11 -12.72
N ILE A 162 5.29 4.53 -12.43
CA ILE A 162 6.32 3.64 -11.89
C ILE A 162 5.91 3.07 -10.54
N THR A 163 5.28 3.86 -9.68
CA THR A 163 4.92 3.41 -8.32
C THR A 163 3.75 2.45 -8.33
N THR A 164 2.72 2.70 -9.13
CA THR A 164 1.59 1.78 -9.28
C THR A 164 2.02 0.48 -9.96
N PHE A 165 2.66 0.54 -11.13
CA PHE A 165 3.08 -0.69 -11.82
C PHE A 165 4.23 -1.41 -11.11
N GLY A 166 5.13 -0.67 -10.47
CA GLY A 166 6.18 -1.25 -9.63
C GLY A 166 5.62 -1.94 -8.40
N GLY A 167 4.64 -1.32 -7.71
CA GLY A 167 3.95 -1.94 -6.58
C GLY A 167 3.23 -3.23 -6.99
N LEU A 168 2.51 -3.20 -8.12
CA LEU A 168 1.86 -4.37 -8.69
C LEU A 168 2.86 -5.47 -9.07
N ALA A 169 4.00 -5.11 -9.67
CA ALA A 169 5.04 -6.08 -10.02
C ALA A 169 5.66 -6.72 -8.77
N ILE A 170 5.95 -5.93 -7.73
CA ILE A 170 6.50 -6.44 -6.47
C ILE A 170 5.51 -7.39 -5.78
N GLY A 171 4.23 -7.00 -5.67
CA GLY A 171 3.21 -7.88 -5.13
C GLY A 171 3.01 -9.15 -5.96
N GLY A 172 3.02 -9.04 -7.29
CA GLY A 172 2.96 -10.19 -8.19
C GLY A 172 4.15 -11.14 -8.01
N LEU A 173 5.36 -10.62 -7.82
CA LEU A 173 6.55 -11.41 -7.54
C LEU A 173 6.47 -12.12 -6.18
N GLN A 174 5.92 -11.49 -5.14
CA GLN A 174 5.72 -12.13 -3.84
C GLN A 174 4.73 -13.29 -3.91
N ILE A 175 3.63 -13.11 -4.65
CA ILE A 175 2.67 -14.19 -4.91
C ILE A 175 3.32 -15.34 -5.68
N LEU A 176 4.07 -15.02 -6.74
CA LEU A 176 4.77 -16.02 -7.53
C LEU A 176 5.79 -16.79 -6.69
N ALA A 177 6.55 -16.09 -5.83
CA ALA A 177 7.49 -16.70 -4.90
C ALA A 177 6.78 -17.67 -3.96
N TYR A 178 5.62 -17.30 -3.41
CA TYR A 178 4.81 -18.19 -2.58
C TYR A 178 4.41 -19.47 -3.32
N ILE A 179 3.86 -19.35 -4.53
CA ILE A 179 3.41 -20.49 -5.33
C ILE A 179 4.57 -21.46 -5.61
N MET A 180 5.78 -20.95 -5.84
CA MET A 180 6.97 -21.78 -6.09
C MET A 180 7.43 -22.55 -4.84
N VAL A 181 7.22 -22.00 -3.64
CA VAL A 181 7.74 -22.58 -2.38
C VAL A 181 6.68 -23.28 -1.53
N ILE A 182 5.39 -23.18 -1.87
CA ILE A 182 4.27 -23.72 -1.07
C ILE A 182 4.40 -25.21 -0.75
N LYS A 183 5.07 -26.00 -1.62
CA LYS A 183 5.32 -27.44 -1.39
C LYS A 183 6.39 -27.71 -0.34
N TYR A 184 7.26 -26.74 -0.08
CA TYR A 184 8.45 -26.87 0.78
C TYR A 184 8.34 -26.05 2.07
N LEU A 185 7.52 -25.00 2.07
CA LEU A 185 7.40 -24.05 3.16
C LEU A 185 5.94 -23.89 3.57
N SER A 186 5.67 -23.98 4.87
CA SER A 186 4.33 -23.72 5.38
C SER A 186 3.97 -22.24 5.23
N LEU A 187 2.69 -21.97 5.01
CA LEU A 187 2.16 -20.62 4.83
C LEU A 187 2.57 -19.64 5.96
N PRO A 188 2.46 -19.99 7.26
CA PRO A 188 2.85 -19.07 8.32
C PRO A 188 4.33 -18.67 8.27
N VAL A 189 5.22 -19.62 7.92
CA VAL A 189 6.65 -19.34 7.81
C VAL A 189 6.93 -18.43 6.62
N PHE A 190 6.27 -18.67 5.48
CA PHE A 190 6.38 -17.78 4.32
C PHE A 190 5.97 -16.34 4.65
N ILE A 191 4.82 -16.16 5.31
CA ILE A 191 4.32 -14.84 5.71
C ILE A 191 5.34 -14.13 6.61
N ILE A 192 5.89 -14.81 7.61
CA ILE A 192 6.90 -14.22 8.50
C ILE A 192 8.13 -13.76 7.71
N LEU A 193 8.63 -14.58 6.78
CA LEU A 193 9.78 -14.23 5.95
C LEU A 193 9.47 -13.04 5.03
N ASP A 194 8.29 -12.99 4.42
CA ASP A 194 7.87 -11.87 3.59
C ASP A 194 7.76 -10.57 4.41
N LEU A 195 7.15 -10.62 5.60
CA LEU A 195 7.07 -9.45 6.48
C LEU A 195 8.47 -8.96 6.90
N ILE A 196 9.38 -9.87 7.24
CA ILE A 196 10.79 -9.52 7.55
C ILE A 196 11.47 -8.87 6.35
N LEU A 197 11.30 -9.43 5.14
CA LEU A 197 11.86 -8.86 3.91
C LEU A 197 11.34 -7.44 3.68
N ASN A 198 10.03 -7.22 3.77
CA ASN A 198 9.44 -5.90 3.61
C ASN A 198 9.97 -4.90 4.66
N MET A 199 10.13 -5.33 5.91
CA MET A 199 10.71 -4.48 6.97
C MET A 199 12.15 -4.08 6.67
N ILE A 200 12.97 -5.00 6.15
CA ILE A 200 14.34 -4.70 5.72
C ILE A 200 14.34 -3.69 4.57
N LEU A 201 13.45 -3.87 3.57
CA LEU A 201 13.32 -2.96 2.45
C LEU A 201 12.86 -1.56 2.91
N ILE A 202 11.87 -1.48 3.79
CA ILE A 202 11.39 -0.24 4.40
C ILE A 202 12.54 0.47 5.11
N TYR A 203 13.32 -0.26 5.91
CA TYR A 203 14.47 0.32 6.62
C TYR A 203 15.51 0.89 5.64
N GLY A 204 15.85 0.15 4.58
CA GLY A 204 16.74 0.63 3.53
C GLY A 204 16.21 1.89 2.80
N MET A 205 14.91 1.89 2.48
CA MET A 205 14.24 3.06 1.88
C MET A 205 14.25 4.26 2.83
N TRP A 206 14.03 4.05 4.13
CA TRP A 206 14.07 5.11 5.12
C TRP A 206 15.48 5.71 5.29
N LEU A 207 16.52 4.87 5.27
CA LEU A 207 17.91 5.34 5.27
C LEU A 207 18.22 6.19 4.04
N TYR A 208 17.78 5.75 2.86
CA TYR A 208 17.91 6.52 1.63
C TYR A 208 17.17 7.87 1.74
N LEU A 209 15.91 7.86 2.17
CA LEU A 209 15.11 9.07 2.35
C LEU A 209 15.77 10.04 3.33
N SER A 210 16.31 9.54 4.45
CA SER A 210 16.96 10.33 5.50
C SER A 210 18.33 10.90 5.10
N THR A 211 18.92 10.41 4.00
CA THR A 211 20.26 10.82 3.54
C THR A 211 20.19 11.43 2.14
N ALA A 212 20.23 10.61 1.10
CA ALA A 212 20.20 11.04 -0.30
C ALA A 212 18.86 11.73 -0.66
N GLY A 213 17.75 11.25 -0.11
CA GLY A 213 16.43 11.85 -0.31
C GLY A 213 16.35 13.28 0.24
N VAL A 214 16.95 13.54 1.41
CA VAL A 214 17.07 14.90 1.98
C VAL A 214 17.83 15.82 1.04
N LYS A 215 18.98 15.36 0.51
CA LYS A 215 19.78 16.15 -0.45
C LYS A 215 18.97 16.47 -1.70
N LYS A 216 18.34 15.44 -2.29
CA LYS A 216 17.52 15.58 -3.49
C LYS A 216 16.38 16.56 -3.29
N PHE A 217 15.64 16.45 -2.18
CA PHE A 217 14.54 17.37 -1.89
C PHE A 217 15.00 18.82 -1.74
N ARG A 218 16.18 19.06 -1.16
CA ARG A 218 16.73 20.42 -1.04
C ARG A 218 17.09 21.03 -2.39
N GLU A 219 17.53 20.22 -3.35
CA GLU A 219 17.87 20.65 -4.73
C GLU A 219 16.65 21.00 -5.59
N LEU A 220 15.45 20.47 -5.27
CA LEU A 220 14.20 20.74 -6.00
C LEU A 220 13.69 22.19 -5.90
#